data_AF-A0A7L3MSY5-F1
#
_entry.id   AF-A0A7L3MSY5-F1
#
_cell.length_a   1.000
_cell.length_b   1.000
_cell.length_c   1.000
_cell.angle_alpha   90.00
_cell.angle_beta   90.00
_cell.angle_gamma   90.00
#
_symmetry.space_group_name_H-M   'P 1'
#
loop_
_entity.id
_entity.type
_entity.pdbx_description
1 polymer ?
#
loop_
_entity_poly.entity_id
_entity_poly.type
_entity_poly.pdbx_seq_one_letter_code
_entity_poly.pdbx_strand_id
1 'polypeptide(L)' 'RSLDLTGPLLLGGVPNLPENFPITHRDFVGCMRDLFIDSKRIDLASYIANNGTAAGTSVSASA' A
#
# COMPACT_ATOMS: atom_id res chain seq x y z
N ARG A 1 17.02 -6.97 -16.61
CA ARG A 1 16.62 -5.96 -15.61
C ARG A 1 16.22 -6.73 -14.36
N SER A 2 16.97 -6.59 -13.26
CA SER A 2 16.61 -7.21 -11.98
C SER A 2 15.76 -6.22 -11.19
N LEU A 3 14.77 -6.72 -10.46
CA LEU A 3 14.10 -5.92 -9.45
C LEU A 3 14.96 -6.02 -8.18
N ASP A 4 15.35 -4.87 -7.62
CA ASP A 4 15.98 -4.85 -6.31
C ASP A 4 14.90 -5.13 -5.25
N LEU A 5 15.05 -6.27 -4.56
CA LEU A 5 14.10 -6.74 -3.55
C LEU A 5 14.54 -6.39 -2.12
N THR A 6 15.58 -5.56 -1.96
CA THR A 6 16.03 -5.13 -0.62
C THR A 6 15.16 -4.02 -0.03
N GLY A 7 14.35 -3.35 -0.85
CA GLY A 7 13.43 -2.30 -0.41
C GLY A 7 12.10 -2.82 0.17
N PRO A 8 11.39 -2.01 0.97
CA PRO A 8 10.06 -2.35 1.46
C PRO A 8 9.03 -2.34 0.33
N LEU A 9 7.97 -3.14 0.49
CA LEU A 9 6.78 -3.05 -0.35
C LEU A 9 6.02 -1.76 -0.03
N LEU A 10 5.85 -0.90 -1.03
CA LEU A 10 5.02 0.30 -0.94
C LEU A 10 3.62 -0.04 -1.43
N LEU A 11 2.60 0.30 -0.63
CA LEU A 11 1.21 0.01 -0.94
C LEU A 11 0.35 1.23 -0.59
N GLY A 12 -0.57 1.60 -1.49
CA GLY A 12 -1.47 2.74 -1.28
C GLY A 12 -0.89 4.11 -1.65
N GLY A 13 0.40 4.18 -1.96
CA GLY A 13 1.01 5.37 -2.52
C GLY A 13 2.50 5.18 -2.75
N VAL A 14 3.12 6.24 -3.25
CA VAL A 14 4.56 6.32 -3.47
C VAL A 14 5.15 7.49 -2.67
N PRO A 15 6.39 7.40 -2.18
CA PRO A 15 7.04 8.48 -1.46
C PRO A 15 7.26 9.69 -2.37
N ASN A 16 7.89 10.74 -1.83
CA ASN A 16 8.28 11.90 -2.64
C ASN A 16 9.18 11.45 -3.81
N LEU A 17 8.65 11.61 -5.02
CA LEU A 17 9.34 11.32 -6.25
C LEU A 17 9.95 12.60 -6.83
N PRO A 18 10.99 12.47 -7.67
CA PRO A 18 11.49 13.59 -8.47
C PRO A 18 10.37 14.28 -9.25
N GLU A 19 10.45 15.60 -9.42
CA GLU A 19 9.40 16.39 -10.10
C GLU A 19 9.09 15.90 -11.52
N ASN A 20 10.07 15.30 -12.21
CA ASN A 20 9.94 14.78 -13.56
C ASN A 20 9.50 13.31 -13.64
N PHE A 21 9.12 12.69 -12.50
CA PHE A 21 8.69 11.30 -12.51
C PHE A 21 7.30 11.18 -13.16
N PRO A 22 7.10 10.27 -14.15
CA PRO A 22 5.91 10.26 -14.99
C PRO A 22 4.71 9.58 -14.31
N ILE A 23 4.20 10.16 -13.21
CA ILE A 23 2.94 9.72 -12.58
C ILE A 23 1.96 10.87 -12.40
N THR A 24 0.68 10.59 -12.60
CA THR A 24 -0.42 11.55 -12.40
C THR A 24 -1.11 11.40 -11.03
N HIS A 25 -1.04 10.21 -10.42
CA HIS A 25 -1.66 9.91 -9.13
C HIS A 25 -0.64 9.26 -8.19
N ARG A 26 -0.38 9.90 -7.05
CA ARG A 26 0.62 9.45 -6.07
C ARG A 26 0.04 8.56 -4.99
N ASP A 27 -1.24 8.75 -4.68
CA ASP A 27 -1.92 8.14 -3.54
C ASP A 27 -3.20 7.45 -4.00
N PHE A 28 -3.55 6.39 -3.29
CA PHE A 28 -4.82 5.68 -3.44
C PHE A 28 -5.69 5.94 -2.21
N VAL A 29 -6.92 6.40 -2.45
CA VAL A 29 -7.94 6.58 -1.41
C VAL A 29 -8.99 5.49 -1.55
N GLY A 30 -9.04 4.59 -0.57
CA GLY A 30 -9.99 3.47 -0.56
C GLY A 30 -9.59 2.39 0.44
N CYS A 31 -10.26 1.24 0.36
CA CYS A 31 -9.93 0.06 1.16
C CYS A 31 -9.16 -0.96 0.32
N MET A 32 -8.09 -1.51 0.89
CA MET A 32 -7.36 -2.63 0.31
C MET A 32 -7.54 -3.86 1.20
N ARG A 33 -7.66 -5.04 0.59
CA ARG A 33 -7.76 -6.32 1.30
C ARG A 33 -7.22 -7.44 0.44
N ASP A 34 -6.91 -8.56 1.10
CA ASP A 34 -6.61 -9.85 0.46
C ASP A 34 -5.39 -9.78 -0.47
N LEU A 35 -4.29 -9.22 0.04
CA LEU A 35 -3.00 -9.21 -0.65
C LEU A 35 -2.31 -10.58 -0.55
N PHE A 36 -1.92 -11.14 -1.70
CA PHE A 36 -1.13 -12.37 -1.80
C PHE A 36 0.16 -12.11 -2.58
N ILE A 37 1.29 -12.56 -2.03
CA ILE A 37 2.61 -12.53 -2.69
C ILE A 37 3.18 -13.94 -2.59
N ASP A 38 3.63 -14.49 -3.72
CA ASP A 38 4.11 -15.88 -3.80
C ASP A 38 3.13 -16.90 -3.19
N SER A 39 1.83 -16.71 -3.44
CA SER A 39 0.71 -17.50 -2.89
C SER A 39 0.55 -17.43 -1.36
N LYS A 40 1.30 -16.56 -0.67
CA LYS A 40 1.17 -16.34 0.77
C LYS A 40 0.34 -15.10 1.02
N ARG A 41 -0.65 -15.22 1.91
CA ARG A 41 -1.44 -14.08 2.38
C ARG A 41 -0.57 -13.16 3.22
N ILE A 42 -0.57 -11.88 2.89
CA ILE A 42 0.16 -10.85 3.64
C ILE A 42 -0.80 -10.22 4.64
N ASP A 43 -0.38 -10.14 5.90
CA ASP A 43 -1.10 -9.37 6.92
C ASP A 43 -0.80 -7.87 6.73
N LEU A 44 -1.77 -7.15 6.16
CA LEU A 44 -1.67 -5.71 5.91
C LEU A 44 -1.61 -4.88 7.21
N ALA A 45 -1.97 -5.44 8.36
CA ALA A 45 -1.81 -4.77 9.65
C ALA A 45 -0.39 -4.91 10.23
N SER A 46 0.43 -5.81 9.67
CA SER A 46 1.83 -6.04 10.07
C SER A 46 2.79 -5.18 9.24
N TYR A 47 2.70 -3.86 9.40
CA TYR A 47 3.48 -2.89 8.64
C TYR A 47 4.75 -2.43 9.37
N ILE A 48 5.74 -1.98 8.59
CA ILE A 48 6.90 -1.22 9.12
C ILE A 48 6.53 0.28 9.24
N ALA A 49 5.66 0.78 8.36
CA ALA A 49 5.06 2.12 8.42
C ALA A 49 3.67 2.12 7.75
N ASN A 50 2.70 2.85 8.31
CA ASN A 50 1.30 2.89 7.87
C ASN A 50 0.75 4.32 7.67
N ASN A 51 1.60 5.27 7.31
CA ASN A 51 1.20 6.67 7.27
C ASN A 51 -0.06 6.89 6.41
N GLY A 52 -1.14 7.38 7.02
CA GLY A 52 -2.43 7.60 6.34
C GLY A 52 -3.32 6.35 6.17
N THR A 53 -3.00 5.22 6.80
CA THR A 53 -3.81 3.99 6.73
C THR A 53 -4.16 3.44 8.12
N ALA A 54 -5.30 2.78 8.22
CA ALA A 54 -5.77 2.12 9.44
C ALA A 54 -6.25 0.71 9.10
N ALA A 55 -6.08 -0.22 10.05
CA ALA A 55 -6.68 -1.53 9.94
C ALA A 55 -8.21 -1.44 10.13
N GLY A 56 -8.93 -2.29 9.41
CA GLY A 56 -10.39 -2.23 9.33
C GLY A 56 -10.86 -1.31 8.21
N THR A 57 -12.07 -1.55 7.72
CA THR A 57 -12.72 -0.67 6.75
C THR A 57 -13.61 0.31 7.49
N SER A 58 -13.55 1.59 7.12
CA SER A 58 -14.55 2.59 7.50
C SER A 58 -15.87 2.34 6.75
N VAL A 59 -16.38 1.12 6.74
CA VAL A 59 -17.82 0.96 6.60
C VAL A 59 -18.38 1.35 7.97
N SER A 60 -19.17 2.40 8.01
CA SER A 60 -20.29 2.38 8.93
C SER A 60 -20.99 1.05 8.64
N ALA A 61 -20.71 0.03 9.44
CA ALA A 61 -21.59 -1.10 9.57
C ALA A 61 -22.83 -0.50 10.22
N SER A 62 -23.74 0.01 9.37
CA SER A 62 -25.10 0.27 9.77
C SER A 62 -25.67 -1.09 10.16
N ALA A 63 -25.63 -1.37 11.46
CA ALA A 63 -26.52 -2.34 12.09
C ALA A 63 -27.97 -1.84 11.95
#